data_AF-A0A922AC34-F1
#
_entry.id   AF-A0A922AC34-F1
#
_cell.length_a   1.000
_cell.length_b   1.000
_cell.length_c   1.000
_cell.angle_alpha   90.00
_cell.angle_beta   90.00
_cell.angle_gamma   90.00
#
_symmetry.space_group_name_H-M   'P 1'
#
loop_
_entity.id
_entity.type
_entity.pdbx_description
1 polymer ?
#
loop_
_entity_poly.entity_id
_entity_poly.type
_entity_poly.pdbx_seq_one_letter_code
_entity_poly.pdbx_strand_id
1 'polypeptide(L)'
;MKDVPVPSACAILVCLFMLQHYGTHNIAFMFAPIISIWLLFISAVGIYNIFYWNKKIILAISPVYMYRFVQNIGVKSWRSLGSIILCLAGLEAMFADLGHFSKKSIKIAFVCLIYPVLIACYAGQASYMSKNLHVINFNHLSESVPAGAIRHSFVALSLLASVVGSQATITASFSVINQCLSLNCFPRVKVIHTSDKIRGQVYIPDINWLLMILSLTVTIVFRNIVKIGNATGLAVVSGMLVTTCLMSLVIALYWEKSLLLSACFFICFGFIEITYLSACMLNFHRGAWYLVFLLALSLTVMLAWHYGTKKKYEFDLENKVTTEWLTELSLGLGVCRVPGIGFIYTDIVTGIPSFFSHFIANLPAFHQVLIFVSFKSLPVPYVPPSRRYLIGRVGPKDYKIYRCIVRHGYRDHIKDTDDFEEEIIRSIGEFIAIEDNDLESLNSQEGRMIVIGKPLSDGNALVPLNDTNSYKGSANFENNNSQTSTSGSSLESSCAPLNRKKVRFMLPPNSPKMQVSVRKELQELIDARESGTAYVLGQSHLALRQGSNFLKRFLIKTYIFCDKNCREPPVALNIPHAALVEVGMVYTI
;
A
#
# COMPACT_ATOMS: atom_id res chain seq x y z
N MET A 1 -28.14 -2.31 36.45
CA MET A 1 -27.73 -1.85 35.11
C MET A 1 -26.21 -1.58 35.05
N LYS A 2 -25.36 -2.59 35.30
CA LYS A 2 -23.90 -2.40 35.45
C LYS A 2 -23.06 -2.65 34.17
N ASP A 3 -23.68 -3.01 33.05
CA ASP A 3 -22.95 -3.38 31.81
C ASP A 3 -23.25 -2.49 30.59
N VAL A 4 -23.83 -1.30 30.76
CA VAL A 4 -24.08 -0.35 29.65
C VAL A 4 -22.81 0.12 28.90
N PRO A 5 -21.61 0.27 29.50
CA PRO A 5 -20.50 0.94 28.80
C PRO A 5 -19.86 0.10 27.68
N VAL A 6 -19.88 -1.23 27.78
CA VAL A 6 -19.26 -2.11 26.76
C VAL A 6 -20.08 -2.14 25.47
N PRO A 7 -21.41 -2.37 25.49
CA PRO A 7 -22.26 -2.28 24.31
C PRO A 7 -22.21 -0.90 23.64
N SER A 8 -22.19 0.19 24.41
CA SER A 8 -22.06 1.54 23.82
C SER A 8 -20.72 1.74 23.12
N ALA A 9 -19.62 1.24 23.71
CA ALA A 9 -18.30 1.31 23.08
C ALA A 9 -18.26 0.49 21.78
N CYS A 10 -18.84 -0.71 21.78
CA CYS A 10 -18.98 -1.52 20.58
C CYS A 10 -19.80 -0.81 19.48
N ALA A 11 -20.92 -0.16 19.84
CA ALA A 11 -21.74 0.59 18.89
C ALA A 11 -20.97 1.75 18.26
N ILE A 12 -20.19 2.49 19.06
CA ILE A 12 -19.31 3.57 18.56
C ILE A 12 -18.25 3.01 17.62
N LEU A 13 -17.60 1.89 17.98
CA LEU A 13 -16.59 1.24 17.12
C LEU A 13 -17.20 0.80 15.79
N VAL A 14 -18.34 0.12 15.80
CA VAL A 14 -19.03 -0.31 14.56
C VAL A 14 -19.37 0.89 13.69
N CYS A 15 -19.94 1.95 14.27
CA CYS A 15 -20.24 3.18 13.54
C CYS A 15 -18.98 3.78 12.91
N LEU A 16 -17.89 3.87 13.69
CA LEU A 16 -16.61 4.40 13.24
C LEU A 16 -16.04 3.60 12.07
N PHE A 17 -16.02 2.27 12.15
CA PHE A 17 -15.49 1.39 11.11
C PHE A 17 -16.37 1.35 9.85
N MET A 18 -17.69 1.48 10.00
CA MET A 18 -18.62 1.57 8.86
C MET A 18 -18.48 2.90 8.10
N LEU A 19 -18.20 4.00 8.80
CA LEU A 19 -18.04 5.32 8.20
C LEU A 19 -16.74 5.48 7.40
N GLN A 20 -15.80 4.52 7.48
CA GLN A 20 -14.49 4.58 6.81
C GLN A 20 -14.57 4.63 5.29
N HIS A 21 -15.60 4.01 4.71
CA HIS A 21 -15.81 3.98 3.27
C HIS A 21 -16.03 5.38 2.65
N TYR A 22 -16.55 6.34 3.41
CA TYR A 22 -16.83 7.70 2.91
C TYR A 22 -15.58 8.55 2.62
N GLY A 23 -14.39 7.99 2.82
CA GLY A 23 -13.12 8.53 2.37
C GLY A 23 -12.46 9.45 3.38
N THR A 24 -11.18 9.22 3.65
CA THR A 24 -10.36 9.95 4.63
C THR A 24 -10.23 11.45 4.32
N HIS A 25 -10.37 11.87 3.06
CA HIS A 25 -10.24 13.26 2.65
C HIS A 25 -11.34 14.16 3.25
N ASN A 26 -12.61 13.77 3.09
CA ASN A 26 -13.75 14.56 3.57
C ASN A 26 -13.80 14.55 5.10
N ILE A 27 -13.36 13.45 5.70
CA ILE A 27 -13.37 13.24 7.14
C ILE A 27 -12.24 14.07 7.82
N ALA A 28 -11.06 14.17 7.20
CA ALA A 28 -9.92 14.92 7.76
C ALA A 28 -10.22 16.43 7.93
N PHE A 29 -10.99 17.04 7.03
CA PHE A 29 -11.36 18.45 7.13
C PHE A 29 -12.26 18.73 8.34
N MET A 30 -13.20 17.82 8.65
CA MET A 30 -14.08 17.96 9.82
C MET A 30 -13.35 17.77 11.15
N PHE A 31 -12.22 17.06 11.15
CA PHE A 31 -11.50 16.73 12.37
C PHE A 31 -10.57 17.81 12.89
N ALA A 32 -9.97 18.60 11.99
CA ALA A 32 -9.12 19.72 12.37
C ALA A 32 -9.81 20.67 13.37
N PRO A 33 -11.04 21.19 13.14
CA PRO A 33 -11.70 22.06 14.09
C PRO A 33 -12.04 21.35 15.41
N ILE A 34 -12.44 20.08 15.38
CA ILE A 34 -12.75 19.30 16.59
C ILE A 34 -11.52 19.21 17.50
N ILE A 35 -10.36 18.87 16.93
CA ILE A 35 -9.10 18.76 17.68
C ILE A 35 -8.62 20.13 18.14
N SER A 36 -8.73 21.18 17.32
CA SER A 36 -8.37 22.54 17.74
C SER A 36 -9.21 23.01 18.93
N ILE A 37 -10.53 22.78 18.91
CA ILE A 37 -11.43 23.13 20.01
C ILE A 37 -11.09 22.30 21.26
N TRP A 38 -10.82 20.99 21.10
CA TRP A 38 -10.38 20.12 22.20
C TRP A 38 -9.08 20.59 22.85
N LEU A 39 -8.06 20.90 22.05
CA LEU A 39 -6.75 21.35 22.54
C LEU A 39 -6.84 22.70 23.27
N LEU A 40 -7.64 23.64 22.73
CA LEU A 40 -7.90 24.91 23.40
C LEU A 40 -8.64 24.70 24.72
N PHE A 41 -9.66 23.83 24.74
CA PHE A 41 -10.44 23.53 25.92
C PHE A 41 -9.58 22.94 27.05
N ILE A 42 -8.80 21.88 26.76
CA ILE A 42 -7.95 21.24 27.78
C ILE A 42 -6.82 22.16 28.25
N SER A 43 -6.32 23.05 27.38
CA SER A 43 -5.33 24.06 27.75
C SER A 43 -5.94 25.08 28.73
N ALA A 44 -7.12 25.60 28.42
CA ALA A 44 -7.81 26.57 29.27
C ALA A 44 -8.15 25.97 30.65
N VAL A 45 -8.68 24.75 30.69
CA VAL A 45 -8.96 24.03 31.95
C VAL A 45 -7.67 23.75 32.72
N GLY A 46 -6.60 23.33 32.04
CA GLY A 46 -5.31 23.07 32.65
C GLY A 46 -4.73 24.31 33.34
N ILE A 47 -4.73 25.44 32.62
CA ILE A 47 -4.27 26.74 33.15
C ILE A 47 -5.13 27.19 34.33
N TYR A 48 -6.47 27.10 34.21
CA TYR A 48 -7.38 27.43 35.30
C TYR A 48 -7.06 26.61 36.57
N ASN A 49 -6.87 25.31 36.43
CA ASN A 49 -6.60 24.43 37.58
C ASN A 49 -5.26 24.75 38.25
N ILE A 50 -4.21 25.05 37.47
CA ILE A 50 -2.90 25.46 38.02
C ILE A 50 -3.05 26.68 38.93
N PHE A 51 -3.80 27.70 38.49
CA PHE A 51 -3.96 28.93 39.27
C PHE A 51 -4.91 28.79 40.46
N TYR A 52 -5.97 28.00 40.31
CA TYR A 52 -6.99 27.84 41.33
C TYR A 52 -6.57 26.88 42.46
N TRP A 53 -6.02 25.72 42.13
CA TRP A 53 -5.73 24.66 43.12
C TRP A 53 -4.33 24.74 43.72
N ASN A 54 -3.30 24.83 42.87
CA ASN A 54 -1.92 24.82 43.35
C ASN A 54 -0.91 25.39 42.32
N LYS A 55 -0.54 26.66 42.51
CA LYS A 55 0.45 27.36 41.68
C LYS A 55 1.86 26.78 41.77
N LYS A 56 2.21 26.11 42.88
CA LYS A 56 3.55 25.52 43.08
C LYS A 56 3.82 24.32 42.16
N ILE A 57 2.80 23.80 41.45
CA ILE A 57 2.98 22.66 40.55
C ILE A 57 3.93 22.96 39.39
N ILE A 58 4.08 24.23 38.99
CA ILE A 58 5.00 24.65 37.91
C ILE A 58 6.46 24.31 38.27
N LEU A 59 6.79 24.30 39.56
CA LEU A 59 8.13 23.91 40.03
C LEU A 59 8.44 22.44 39.71
N ALA A 60 7.43 21.60 39.50
CA ALA A 60 7.61 20.18 39.14
C ALA A 60 8.27 19.98 37.76
N ILE A 61 8.37 21.03 36.94
CA ILE A 61 9.15 21.01 35.68
C ILE A 61 10.66 20.88 35.99
N SER A 62 11.10 21.31 37.17
CA SER A 62 12.51 21.20 37.55
C SER A 62 12.92 19.72 37.71
N PRO A 63 14.05 19.30 37.09
CA PRO A 63 14.54 17.92 37.15
C PRO A 63 14.88 17.45 38.57
N VAL A 64 15.04 18.38 39.52
CA VAL A 64 15.25 18.07 40.94
C VAL A 64 14.09 17.25 41.53
N TYR A 65 12.85 17.51 41.12
CA TYR A 65 11.69 16.75 41.60
C TYR A 65 11.64 15.34 41.03
N MET A 66 12.06 15.17 39.77
CA MET A 66 12.22 13.84 39.17
C MET A 66 13.27 13.03 39.93
N TYR A 67 14.42 13.63 40.24
CA TYR A 67 15.47 12.96 41.01
C TYR A 67 14.98 12.54 42.41
N ARG A 68 14.30 13.43 43.13
CA ARG A 68 13.71 13.11 44.45
C ARG A 68 12.63 12.03 44.37
N PHE A 69 11.84 12.02 43.30
CA PHE A 69 10.87 10.97 43.04
C PHE A 69 11.56 9.62 42.86
N VAL A 70 12.61 9.57 42.04
CA VAL A 70 13.39 8.35 41.77
C VAL A 70 14.10 7.82 43.00
N GLN A 71 14.65 8.69 43.86
CA GLN A 71 15.30 8.26 45.11
C GLN A 71 14.33 7.58 46.09
N ASN A 72 13.05 7.96 46.09
CA ASN A 72 12.03 7.43 46.99
C ASN A 72 11.17 6.32 46.36
N ILE A 73 11.64 5.71 45.26
CA ILE A 73 10.89 4.68 44.53
C ILE A 73 10.80 3.39 45.36
N GLY A 74 9.57 3.01 45.70
CA GLY A 74 9.23 1.64 46.06
C GLY A 74 8.77 0.84 44.84
N VAL A 75 8.64 -0.48 44.99
CA VAL A 75 8.16 -1.39 43.92
C VAL A 75 6.77 -0.99 43.39
N LYS A 76 5.91 -0.39 44.22
CA LYS A 76 4.61 0.17 43.79
C LYS A 76 4.77 1.38 42.86
N SER A 77 5.69 2.29 43.16
CA SER A 77 6.00 3.46 42.32
C SER A 77 6.66 3.05 41.00
N TRP A 78 7.50 2.02 41.01
CA TRP A 78 8.08 1.44 39.79
C TRP A 78 7.00 0.92 38.83
N ARG A 79 5.95 0.28 39.35
CA ARG A 79 4.82 -0.16 38.52
C ARG A 79 4.04 1.01 37.91
N SER A 80 3.97 2.15 38.59
CA SER A 80 3.30 3.35 38.09
C SER A 80 3.96 3.94 36.84
N LEU A 81 5.28 3.73 36.66
CA LEU A 81 6.01 4.17 35.46
C LEU A 81 5.43 3.56 34.17
N GLY A 82 4.94 2.31 34.25
CA GLY A 82 4.33 1.64 33.10
C GLY A 82 3.00 2.28 32.65
N SER A 83 2.26 2.94 33.54
CA SER A 83 1.04 3.67 33.16
C SER A 83 1.35 5.03 32.55
N ILE A 84 2.49 5.64 32.90
CA ILE A 84 2.93 6.93 32.34
C ILE A 84 3.22 6.76 30.84
N ILE A 85 3.82 5.64 30.40
CA ILE A 85 4.17 5.49 28.99
C ILE A 85 2.96 5.55 28.05
N LEU A 86 1.76 5.26 28.54
CA LEU A 86 0.54 5.34 27.73
C LEU A 86 0.30 6.77 27.21
N CYS A 87 0.84 7.81 27.85
CA CYS A 87 0.77 9.18 27.34
C CYS A 87 1.64 9.44 26.11
N LEU A 88 2.65 8.60 25.86
CA LEU A 88 3.52 8.65 24.69
C LEU A 88 2.96 7.84 23.51
N ALA A 89 1.94 7.00 23.76
CA ALA A 89 1.24 6.25 22.73
C ALA A 89 0.56 7.24 21.76
N GLY A 90 1.07 7.30 20.53
CA GLY A 90 0.64 8.26 19.50
C GLY A 90 1.80 8.93 18.77
N LEU A 91 2.99 9.00 19.38
CA LEU A 91 4.20 9.45 18.69
C LEU A 91 4.55 8.53 17.51
N GLU A 92 4.33 7.23 17.65
CA GLU A 92 4.55 6.24 16.58
C GLU A 92 3.61 6.46 15.37
N ALA A 93 2.35 6.81 15.62
CA ALA A 93 1.39 7.11 14.55
C ALA A 93 1.81 8.37 13.76
N MET A 94 2.37 9.37 14.45
CA MET A 94 2.95 10.54 13.80
C MET A 94 4.11 10.17 12.85
N PHE A 95 4.91 9.15 13.20
CA PHE A 95 5.98 8.65 12.34
C PHE A 95 5.49 7.79 11.17
N ALA A 96 4.43 7.01 11.36
CA ALA A 96 3.81 6.26 10.26
C ALA A 96 3.27 7.19 9.15
N ASP A 97 2.81 8.39 9.51
CA ASP A 97 2.26 9.40 8.60
C ASP A 97 3.30 10.38 8.03
N LEU A 98 4.61 10.17 8.24
CA LEU A 98 5.67 11.01 7.65
C LEU A 98 5.66 10.99 6.11
N GLY A 99 4.95 10.05 5.49
CA GLY A 99 4.71 10.02 4.05
C GLY A 99 3.76 11.11 3.53
N HIS A 100 3.04 11.82 4.40
CA HIS A 100 2.02 12.83 4.02
C HIS A 100 2.40 14.25 4.39
N PHE A 101 3.10 14.43 5.51
CA PHE A 101 3.40 15.73 6.06
C PHE A 101 4.89 16.04 6.01
N SER A 102 5.22 17.31 5.76
CA SER A 102 6.61 17.76 5.79
C SER A 102 7.17 17.66 7.21
N LYS A 103 8.43 17.22 7.32
CA LYS A 103 9.19 17.15 8.59
C LYS A 103 9.14 18.47 9.36
N LYS A 104 9.15 19.62 8.66
CA LYS A 104 9.09 20.95 9.29
C LYS A 104 7.73 21.23 9.92
N SER A 105 6.64 20.91 9.22
CA SER A 105 5.27 21.14 9.70
C SER A 105 4.98 20.35 10.97
N ILE A 106 5.39 19.07 11.01
CA ILE A 106 5.23 18.22 12.19
C ILE A 106 5.98 18.80 13.40
N LYS A 107 7.24 19.20 13.21
CA LYS A 107 8.05 19.79 14.30
C LYS A 107 7.43 21.06 14.87
N ILE A 108 6.97 21.97 14.01
CA ILE A 108 6.35 23.23 14.44
C ILE A 108 5.04 22.94 15.20
N ALA A 109 4.16 22.12 14.66
CA ALA A 109 2.89 21.78 15.32
C ALA A 109 3.12 21.10 16.68
N PHE A 110 4.08 20.18 16.76
CA PHE A 110 4.38 19.48 17.99
C PHE A 110 4.96 20.42 19.06
N VAL A 111 6.00 21.19 18.72
CA VAL A 111 6.71 22.05 19.68
C VAL A 111 5.89 23.26 20.10
N CYS A 112 5.19 23.92 19.16
CA CYS A 112 4.49 25.18 19.44
C CYS A 112 3.06 24.98 19.96
N LEU A 113 2.41 23.86 19.66
CA LEU A 113 0.99 23.66 19.96
C LEU A 113 0.75 22.45 20.85
N ILE A 114 1.14 21.24 20.42
CA ILE A 114 0.78 20.01 21.14
C ILE A 114 1.51 19.91 22.49
N TYR A 115 2.83 20.10 22.50
CA TYR A 115 3.66 19.98 23.69
C TYR A 115 3.26 20.93 24.84
N PRO A 116 3.11 22.27 24.63
CA PRO A 116 2.70 23.17 25.71
C PRO A 116 1.29 22.89 26.21
N VAL A 117 0.34 22.53 25.33
CA VAL A 117 -1.03 22.17 25.71
C VAL A 117 -1.04 20.93 26.62
N LEU A 118 -0.27 19.90 26.28
CA LEU A 118 -0.18 18.68 27.09
C LEU A 118 0.46 18.94 28.47
N ILE A 119 1.52 19.75 28.52
CA ILE A 119 2.14 20.15 29.81
C ILE A 119 1.13 20.88 30.69
N ALA A 120 0.42 21.87 30.13
CA ALA A 120 -0.59 22.62 30.87
C ALA A 120 -1.73 21.71 31.37
N CYS A 121 -2.18 20.77 30.54
CA CYS A 121 -3.20 19.79 30.90
C CYS A 121 -2.76 18.90 32.07
N TYR A 122 -1.59 18.25 31.98
CA TYR A 122 -1.11 17.37 33.03
C TYR A 122 -0.73 18.12 34.32
N ALA A 123 -0.13 19.31 34.21
CA ALA A 123 0.13 20.16 35.37
C ALA A 123 -1.17 20.61 36.07
N GLY A 124 -2.20 20.94 35.29
CA GLY A 124 -3.54 21.23 35.80
C GLY A 124 -4.16 20.03 36.53
N GLN A 125 -4.11 18.84 35.95
CA GLN A 125 -4.57 17.60 36.61
C GLN A 125 -3.81 17.33 37.93
N ALA A 126 -2.49 17.45 37.91
CA ALA A 126 -1.67 17.24 39.09
C ALA A 126 -1.96 18.28 40.20
N SER A 127 -2.25 19.53 39.82
CA SER A 127 -2.63 20.58 40.77
C SER A 127 -3.95 20.26 41.48
N TYR A 128 -4.96 19.81 40.74
CA TYR A 128 -6.24 19.35 41.29
C TYR A 128 -6.04 18.15 42.22
N MET A 129 -5.27 17.15 41.77
CA MET A 129 -5.03 15.93 42.54
C MET A 129 -4.26 16.20 43.83
N SER A 130 -3.38 17.21 43.86
CA SER A 130 -2.63 17.59 45.07
C SER A 130 -3.51 18.08 46.22
N LYS A 131 -4.74 18.51 45.94
CA LYS A 131 -5.71 18.99 46.93
C LYS A 131 -6.86 18.01 47.18
N ASN A 132 -7.12 17.10 46.25
CA ASN A 132 -8.23 16.16 46.28
C ASN A 132 -7.76 14.69 46.27
N LEU A 133 -6.82 14.33 47.16
CA LEU A 133 -6.23 12.98 47.22
C LEU A 133 -7.22 11.86 47.57
N HIS A 134 -8.36 12.19 48.20
CA HIS A 134 -9.32 11.20 48.71
C HIS A 134 -10.28 10.65 47.63
N VAL A 135 -10.37 11.27 46.45
CA VAL A 135 -11.28 10.85 45.38
C VAL A 135 -10.53 9.94 44.42
N ILE A 136 -10.47 8.64 44.73
CA ILE A 136 -9.82 7.63 43.87
C ILE A 136 -10.84 7.14 42.84
N ASN A 137 -11.18 7.97 41.86
CA ASN A 137 -12.03 7.59 40.72
C ASN A 137 -11.32 7.82 39.39
N PHE A 138 -11.47 6.88 38.45
CA PHE A 138 -10.85 6.89 37.12
C PHE A 138 -11.17 8.13 36.26
N ASN A 139 -12.12 8.96 36.69
CA ASN A 139 -12.66 10.13 36.00
C ASN A 139 -11.96 11.46 36.36
N HIS A 140 -10.73 11.40 36.90
CA HIS A 140 -9.97 12.56 37.40
C HIS A 140 -9.99 13.79 36.49
N LEU A 141 -9.89 13.61 35.16
CA LEU A 141 -9.92 14.74 34.23
C LEU A 141 -11.30 15.41 34.19
N SER A 142 -12.39 14.62 34.15
CA SER A 142 -13.75 15.16 34.17
C SER A 142 -14.14 15.76 35.54
N GLU A 143 -13.56 15.26 36.62
CA GLU A 143 -13.76 15.80 37.97
C GLU A 143 -12.96 17.08 38.22
N SER A 144 -11.83 17.25 37.52
CA SER A 144 -11.02 18.47 37.56
C SER A 144 -11.67 19.67 36.85
N VAL A 145 -12.73 19.43 36.05
CA VAL A 145 -13.48 20.47 35.35
C VAL A 145 -14.59 21.00 36.27
N PRO A 146 -14.83 22.32 36.33
CA PRO A 146 -15.92 22.90 37.10
C PRO A 146 -17.28 22.23 36.80
N ALA A 147 -18.07 22.00 37.85
CA ALA A 147 -19.39 21.38 37.73
C ALA A 147 -20.36 22.26 36.90
N GLY A 148 -21.35 21.62 36.26
CA GLY A 148 -22.36 22.28 35.43
C GLY A 148 -22.15 22.04 33.93
N ALA A 149 -22.57 23.02 33.11
CA ALA A 149 -22.56 22.91 31.64
C ALA A 149 -21.17 22.62 31.05
N ILE A 150 -20.11 23.18 31.65
CA ILE A 150 -18.73 23.02 31.17
C ILE A 150 -18.28 21.54 31.23
N ARG A 151 -18.70 20.79 32.26
CA ARG A 151 -18.39 19.37 32.40
C ARG A 151 -19.11 18.51 31.36
N HIS A 152 -20.36 18.85 31.01
CA HIS A 152 -21.08 18.16 29.93
C HIS A 152 -20.42 18.41 28.57
N SER A 153 -20.01 19.65 28.29
CA SER A 153 -19.24 19.99 27.09
C SER A 153 -17.91 19.24 27.03
N PHE A 154 -17.21 19.09 28.16
CA PHE A 154 -15.98 18.31 28.24
C PHE A 154 -16.19 16.85 27.83
N VAL A 155 -17.23 16.19 28.37
CA VAL A 155 -17.52 14.78 28.05
C VAL A 155 -17.83 14.60 26.56
N ALA A 156 -18.66 15.48 25.99
CA ALA A 156 -18.99 15.44 24.56
C ALA A 156 -17.76 15.65 23.68
N LEU A 157 -16.94 16.66 23.99
CA LEU A 157 -15.75 17.00 23.22
C LEU A 157 -14.65 15.92 23.36
N SER A 158 -14.52 15.30 24.53
CA SER A 158 -13.61 14.18 24.76
C SER A 158 -13.98 12.95 23.93
N LEU A 159 -15.28 12.66 23.82
CA LEU A 159 -15.77 11.57 22.98
C LEU A 159 -15.44 11.83 21.49
N LEU A 160 -15.70 13.04 21.01
CA LEU A 160 -15.38 13.44 19.64
C LEU A 160 -13.86 13.37 19.38
N ALA A 161 -13.03 13.90 20.29
CA ALA A 161 -11.59 13.83 20.19
C ALA A 161 -11.08 12.37 20.19
N SER A 162 -11.68 11.48 20.97
CA SER A 162 -11.35 10.05 20.97
C SER A 162 -11.67 9.39 19.63
N VAL A 163 -12.82 9.73 19.01
CA VAL A 163 -13.19 9.23 17.67
C VAL A 163 -12.17 9.68 16.62
N VAL A 164 -11.76 10.95 16.66
CA VAL A 164 -10.71 11.49 15.77
C VAL A 164 -9.38 10.76 16.00
N GLY A 165 -8.99 10.54 17.25
CA GLY A 165 -7.76 9.82 17.60
C GLY A 165 -7.75 8.38 17.06
N SER A 166 -8.84 7.63 17.27
CA SER A 166 -9.00 6.29 16.70
C SER A 166 -8.87 6.28 15.18
N GLN A 167 -9.40 7.31 14.52
CA GLN A 167 -9.35 7.40 13.07
C GLN A 167 -7.96 7.69 12.52
N ALA A 168 -7.17 8.49 13.23
CA ALA A 168 -5.75 8.68 12.89
C ALA A 168 -4.98 7.35 12.98
N THR A 169 -5.23 6.53 14.01
CA THR A 169 -4.58 5.21 14.16
C THR A 169 -4.98 4.22 13.08
N ILE A 170 -6.25 4.21 12.67
CA ILE A 170 -6.74 3.35 11.57
C ILE A 170 -6.07 3.75 10.26
N THR A 171 -5.99 5.05 9.97
CA THR A 171 -5.32 5.56 8.77
C THR A 171 -3.83 5.22 8.76
N ALA A 172 -3.14 5.41 9.88
CA ALA A 172 -1.74 5.01 10.04
C ALA A 172 -1.53 3.50 9.80
N SER A 173 -2.48 2.67 10.23
CA SER A 173 -2.44 1.22 10.00
C SER A 173 -2.55 0.86 8.51
N PHE A 174 -3.43 1.55 7.76
CA PHE A 174 -3.50 1.39 6.30
C PHE A 174 -2.20 1.80 5.60
N SER A 175 -1.56 2.88 6.05
CA SER A 175 -0.26 3.32 5.55
C SER A 175 0.84 2.29 5.77
N VAL A 176 0.92 1.71 6.97
CA VAL A 176 1.89 0.64 7.30
C VAL A 176 1.66 -0.59 6.44
N ILE A 177 0.41 -1.05 6.29
CA ILE A 177 0.11 -2.23 5.48
C ILE A 177 0.41 -1.97 4.00
N ASN A 178 0.12 -0.78 3.48
CA ASN A 178 0.49 -0.41 2.12
C ASN A 178 2.02 -0.42 1.90
N GLN A 179 2.80 -0.02 2.90
CA GLN A 179 4.26 -0.17 2.87
C GLN A 179 4.67 -1.65 2.89
N CYS A 180 4.04 -2.49 3.71
CA CYS A 180 4.31 -3.94 3.71
C CYS A 180 3.96 -4.62 2.38
N LEU A 181 2.89 -4.20 1.70
CA LEU A 181 2.54 -4.66 0.35
C LEU A 181 3.63 -4.30 -0.66
N SER A 182 4.15 -3.06 -0.60
CA SER A 182 5.23 -2.63 -1.50
C SER A 182 6.53 -3.43 -1.33
N LEU A 183 6.75 -4.00 -0.15
CA LEU A 183 7.89 -4.88 0.17
C LEU A 183 7.59 -6.38 -0.08
N ASN A 184 6.41 -6.73 -0.61
CA ASN A 184 5.94 -8.11 -0.75
C ASN A 184 5.97 -8.90 0.58
N CYS A 185 5.77 -8.22 1.70
CA CYS A 185 5.73 -8.82 3.03
C CYS A 185 4.31 -9.11 3.52
N PHE A 186 3.28 -8.71 2.79
CA PHE A 186 1.89 -8.91 3.19
C PHE A 186 1.04 -9.52 2.06
N PRO A 187 0.03 -10.35 2.38
CA PRO A 187 -0.89 -10.89 1.39
C PRO A 187 -1.59 -9.83 0.54
N ARG A 188 -1.90 -10.15 -0.70
CA ARG A 188 -2.52 -9.22 -1.65
C ARG A 188 -3.91 -8.81 -1.18
N VAL A 189 -4.12 -7.51 -0.95
CA VAL A 189 -5.39 -6.90 -0.53
C VAL A 189 -5.77 -5.75 -1.47
N LYS A 190 -7.06 -5.39 -1.51
CA LYS A 190 -7.54 -4.30 -2.37
C LYS A 190 -7.14 -2.95 -1.80
N VAL A 191 -6.22 -2.26 -2.46
CA VAL A 191 -5.83 -0.88 -2.11
C VAL A 191 -6.67 0.11 -2.92
N ILE A 192 -7.44 0.95 -2.23
CA ILE A 192 -8.21 2.04 -2.82
C ILE A 192 -7.56 3.35 -2.38
N HIS A 193 -7.10 4.16 -3.34
CA HIS A 193 -6.64 5.51 -3.06
C HIS A 193 -7.86 6.43 -3.01
N THR A 194 -8.06 7.10 -1.88
CA THR A 194 -9.24 7.96 -1.64
C THR A 194 -9.03 9.42 -2.08
N SER A 195 -7.80 9.81 -2.42
CA SER A 195 -7.49 11.14 -2.95
C SER A 195 -6.54 11.05 -4.12
N ASP A 196 -6.89 11.74 -5.20
CA ASP A 196 -6.06 11.87 -6.41
C ASP A 196 -4.84 12.77 -6.19
N LYS A 197 -4.84 13.57 -5.10
CA LYS A 197 -3.78 14.56 -4.80
C LYS A 197 -2.79 14.09 -3.72
N ILE A 198 -3.25 13.33 -2.71
CA ILE A 198 -2.45 12.93 -1.53
C ILE A 198 -2.45 11.41 -1.39
N ARG A 199 -1.32 10.78 -1.69
CA ARG A 199 -1.34 9.33 -1.91
C ARG A 199 -1.52 8.42 -0.71
N GLY A 200 -1.04 8.77 0.49
CA GLY A 200 -1.33 7.87 1.63
C GLY A 200 -2.60 8.22 2.38
N GLN A 201 -3.51 8.93 1.73
CA GLN A 201 -4.92 8.65 1.97
C GLN A 201 -5.27 7.35 1.23
N VAL A 202 -4.98 6.25 1.91
CA VAL A 202 -5.22 4.88 1.46
C VAL A 202 -6.35 4.29 2.29
N TYR A 203 -7.31 3.68 1.62
CA TYR A 203 -8.37 2.88 2.22
C TYR A 203 -8.24 1.44 1.76
N ILE A 204 -8.16 0.51 2.72
CA ILE A 204 -8.06 -0.93 2.48
C ILE A 204 -9.27 -1.61 3.14
N PRO A 205 -10.33 -1.94 2.38
CA PRO A 205 -11.57 -2.47 2.95
C PRO A 205 -11.37 -3.74 3.78
N ASP A 206 -10.56 -4.68 3.28
CA ASP A 206 -10.33 -5.98 3.93
C ASP A 206 -9.70 -5.79 5.33
N ILE A 207 -8.74 -4.87 5.42
CA ILE A 207 -8.06 -4.52 6.67
C ILE A 207 -8.98 -3.74 7.59
N ASN A 208 -9.84 -2.89 7.06
CA ASN A 208 -10.81 -2.15 7.85
C ASN A 208 -11.73 -3.10 8.65
N TRP A 209 -12.28 -4.11 7.97
CA TRP A 209 -13.11 -5.13 8.60
C TRP A 209 -12.30 -5.99 9.59
N LEU A 210 -11.07 -6.35 9.24
CA LEU A 210 -10.17 -7.09 10.14
C LEU A 210 -9.89 -6.31 11.43
N LEU A 211 -9.54 -5.02 11.32
CA LEU A 211 -9.30 -4.13 12.47
C LEU A 211 -10.56 -3.93 13.32
N MET A 212 -11.74 -3.86 12.69
CA MET A 212 -13.02 -3.81 13.40
C MET A 212 -13.23 -5.07 14.24
N ILE A 213 -13.07 -6.27 13.66
CA ILE A 213 -13.24 -7.54 14.37
C ILE A 213 -12.24 -7.65 15.53
N LEU A 214 -10.98 -7.30 15.29
CA LEU A 214 -9.94 -7.35 16.32
C LEU A 214 -10.21 -6.36 17.47
N SER A 215 -10.62 -5.13 17.16
CA SER A 215 -10.94 -4.11 18.18
C SER A 215 -12.19 -4.47 19.00
N LEU A 216 -13.23 -5.02 18.36
CA LEU A 216 -14.41 -5.55 19.07
C LEU A 216 -14.04 -6.72 19.97
N THR A 217 -13.23 -7.66 19.48
CA THR A 217 -12.75 -8.81 20.26
C THR A 217 -12.01 -8.35 21.51
N VAL A 218 -11.07 -7.41 21.38
CA VAL A 218 -10.33 -6.83 22.52
C VAL A 218 -11.28 -6.17 23.51
N THR A 219 -12.24 -5.38 23.02
CA THR A 219 -13.21 -4.66 23.88
C THR A 219 -14.09 -5.62 24.69
N ILE A 220 -14.59 -6.70 24.06
CA ILE A 220 -15.48 -7.69 24.67
C ILE A 220 -14.75 -8.61 25.65
N VAL A 221 -13.51 -9.00 25.33
CA VAL A 221 -12.70 -9.91 26.15
C VAL A 221 -12.17 -9.22 27.39
N PHE A 222 -11.58 -8.03 27.25
CA PHE A 222 -10.90 -7.40 28.38
C PHE A 222 -11.86 -6.69 29.34
N ARG A 223 -12.94 -6.07 28.82
CA ARG A 223 -13.97 -5.30 29.56
C ARG A 223 -13.43 -4.26 30.56
N ASN A 224 -12.12 -4.04 30.59
CA ASN A 224 -11.41 -3.26 31.61
C ASN A 224 -10.28 -2.46 30.94
N ILE A 225 -10.41 -1.14 31.01
CA ILE A 225 -9.54 -0.17 30.35
C ILE A 225 -8.10 -0.26 30.91
N VAL A 226 -7.93 -0.58 32.20
CA VAL A 226 -6.59 -0.68 32.82
C VAL A 226 -5.80 -1.86 32.26
N LYS A 227 -6.47 -3.00 32.02
CA LYS A 227 -5.81 -4.18 31.43
C LYS A 227 -5.39 -3.90 29.98
N ILE A 228 -6.27 -3.25 29.21
CA ILE A 228 -5.99 -2.84 27.83
C ILE A 228 -4.82 -1.85 27.80
N GLY A 229 -4.84 -0.82 28.64
CA GLY A 229 -3.80 0.22 28.72
C GLY A 229 -2.41 -0.33 29.08
N ASN A 230 -2.34 -1.28 30.01
CA ASN A 230 -1.07 -1.92 30.37
C ASN A 230 -0.51 -2.77 29.20
N ALA A 231 -1.39 -3.46 28.47
CA ALA A 231 -0.99 -4.24 27.30
C ALA A 231 -0.45 -3.32 26.19
N THR A 232 -1.19 -2.24 25.87
CA THR A 232 -0.78 -1.28 24.83
C THR A 232 0.52 -0.56 25.21
N GLY A 233 0.72 -0.22 26.48
CA GLY A 233 1.97 0.36 26.96
C GLY A 233 3.18 -0.55 26.70
N LEU A 234 3.03 -1.86 26.93
CA LEU A 234 4.09 -2.81 26.60
C LEU A 234 4.41 -2.86 25.11
N ALA A 235 3.38 -2.85 24.25
CA ALA A 235 3.57 -2.89 22.81
C ALA A 235 4.32 -1.65 22.29
N VAL A 236 3.93 -0.45 22.77
CA VAL A 236 4.57 0.82 22.38
C VAL A 236 6.02 0.88 22.84
N VAL A 237 6.34 0.58 24.10
CA VAL A 237 7.75 0.60 24.57
C VAL A 237 8.61 -0.41 23.80
N SER A 238 8.04 -1.58 23.48
CA SER A 238 8.75 -2.59 22.69
C SER A 238 9.01 -2.09 21.26
N GLY A 239 8.04 -1.42 20.65
CA GLY A 239 8.17 -0.76 19.35
C GLY A 239 9.25 0.31 19.37
N MET A 240 9.21 1.21 20.36
CA MET A 240 10.23 2.24 20.57
C MET A 240 11.63 1.64 20.66
N LEU A 241 11.83 0.60 21.48
CA LEU A 241 13.12 -0.09 21.62
C LEU A 241 13.64 -0.67 20.29
N VAL A 242 12.76 -1.30 19.51
CA VAL A 242 13.10 -1.81 18.17
C VAL A 242 13.50 -0.65 17.26
N THR A 243 12.76 0.46 17.26
CA THR A 243 13.10 1.62 16.44
C THR A 243 14.41 2.29 16.87
N THR A 244 14.72 2.35 18.16
CA THR A 244 16.00 2.85 18.68
C THR A 244 17.18 1.98 18.23
N CYS A 245 17.00 0.66 18.22
CA CYS A 245 17.97 -0.29 17.66
C CYS A 245 18.15 -0.11 16.14
N LEU A 246 17.06 0.01 15.38
CA LEU A 246 17.15 0.23 13.94
C LEU A 246 17.78 1.59 13.61
N MET A 247 17.45 2.64 14.38
CA MET A 247 18.03 3.97 14.19
C MET A 247 19.53 4.01 14.50
N SER A 248 20.00 3.28 15.51
CA SER A 248 21.44 3.18 15.78
C SER A 248 22.18 2.49 14.63
N LEU A 249 21.60 1.44 14.04
CA LEU A 249 22.12 0.79 12.84
C LEU A 249 22.15 1.75 11.63
N VAL A 250 21.09 2.56 11.43
CA VAL A 250 21.05 3.56 10.36
C VAL A 250 22.13 4.63 10.54
N ILE A 251 22.34 5.13 11.77
CA ILE A 251 23.39 6.11 12.07
C ILE A 251 24.79 5.55 11.74
N ALA A 252 25.03 4.28 12.08
CA ALA A 252 26.31 3.61 11.88
C ALA A 252 26.56 3.25 10.40
N LEU A 253 25.58 2.61 9.74
CA LEU A 253 25.76 1.99 8.42
C LEU A 253 25.37 2.91 7.26
N TYR A 254 24.34 3.74 7.43
CA TYR A 254 23.80 4.55 6.33
C TYR A 254 24.27 6.00 6.37
N TRP A 255 24.39 6.61 7.56
CA TRP A 255 24.94 7.97 7.70
C TRP A 255 26.46 8.01 7.85
N GLU A 256 27.11 6.84 7.88
CA GLU A 256 28.57 6.68 7.96
C GLU A 256 29.19 7.52 9.10
N LYS A 257 28.48 7.67 10.23
CA LYS A 257 28.99 8.39 11.41
C LYS A 257 29.77 7.46 12.32
N SER A 258 30.57 8.04 13.23
CA SER A 258 31.40 7.26 14.15
C SER A 258 30.57 6.26 14.96
N LEU A 259 31.09 5.03 15.11
CA LEU A 259 30.46 3.98 15.91
C LEU A 259 30.20 4.44 17.35
N LEU A 260 31.07 5.31 17.89
CA LEU A 260 30.88 5.93 19.21
C LEU A 260 29.60 6.77 19.29
N LEU A 261 29.26 7.54 18.25
CA LEU A 261 28.05 8.35 18.24
C LEU A 261 26.80 7.47 18.21
N SER A 262 26.81 6.41 17.39
CA SER A 262 25.72 5.43 17.34
C SER A 262 25.56 4.68 18.68
N ALA A 263 26.67 4.23 19.28
CA ALA A 263 26.67 3.57 20.57
C ALA A 263 26.19 4.50 21.69
N CYS A 264 26.64 5.76 21.72
CA CYS A 264 26.17 6.76 22.68
C CYS A 264 24.66 6.98 22.56
N PHE A 265 24.14 7.15 21.34
CA PHE A 265 22.70 7.25 21.09
C PHE A 265 21.95 6.02 21.62
N PHE A 266 22.39 4.82 21.25
CA PHE A 266 21.74 3.58 21.68
C PHE A 266 21.76 3.40 23.20
N ILE A 267 22.88 3.69 23.86
CA ILE A 267 22.99 3.56 25.31
C ILE A 267 22.09 4.57 26.01
N CYS A 268 22.11 5.85 25.59
CA CYS A 268 21.30 6.88 26.24
C CYS A 268 19.80 6.64 26.09
N PHE A 269 19.31 6.42 24.87
CA PHE A 269 17.88 6.22 24.63
C PHE A 269 17.42 4.82 25.03
N GLY A 270 18.21 3.79 24.73
CA GLY A 270 17.92 2.41 25.09
C GLY A 270 17.86 2.21 26.60
N PHE A 271 18.70 2.88 27.40
CA PHE A 271 18.61 2.81 28.86
C PHE A 271 17.27 3.32 29.41
N ILE A 272 16.78 4.44 28.87
CA ILE A 272 15.48 5.02 29.26
C ILE A 272 14.36 4.03 28.89
N GLU A 273 14.38 3.52 27.66
CA GLU A 273 13.35 2.60 27.17
C GLU A 273 13.36 1.26 27.90
N ILE A 274 14.53 0.69 28.19
CA ILE A 274 14.67 -0.55 28.99
C ILE A 274 14.12 -0.35 30.40
N THR A 275 14.31 0.83 31.00
CA THR A 275 13.74 1.16 32.32
C THR A 275 12.21 1.11 32.29
N TYR A 276 11.59 1.72 31.27
CA TYR A 276 10.13 1.65 31.08
C TYR A 276 9.65 0.24 30.70
N LEU A 277 10.42 -0.49 29.92
CA LEU A 277 10.11 -1.87 29.53
C LEU A 277 10.08 -2.78 30.75
N SER A 278 11.06 -2.63 31.65
CA SER A 278 11.13 -3.33 32.93
C SER A 278 9.87 -3.06 33.77
N ALA A 279 9.43 -1.81 33.86
CA ALA A 279 8.19 -1.46 34.56
C ALA A 279 6.93 -2.09 33.90
N CYS A 280 6.87 -2.14 32.57
CA CYS A 280 5.74 -2.72 31.83
C CYS A 280 5.70 -4.25 31.90
N MET A 281 6.85 -4.92 31.93
CA MET A 281 6.96 -6.39 32.02
C MET A 281 6.35 -6.95 33.31
N LEU A 282 6.37 -6.19 34.41
CA LEU A 282 5.70 -6.57 35.66
C LEU A 282 4.17 -6.70 35.53
N ASN A 283 3.58 -6.12 34.48
CA ASN A 283 2.15 -6.22 34.19
C ASN A 283 1.83 -7.24 33.09
N PHE A 284 2.82 -7.99 32.58
CA PHE A 284 2.65 -8.91 31.45
C PHE A 284 1.51 -9.90 31.66
N HIS A 285 1.46 -10.53 32.84
CA HIS A 285 0.47 -11.54 33.19
C HIS A 285 -0.95 -11.00 33.36
N ARG A 286 -1.14 -9.67 33.45
CA ARG A 286 -2.44 -9.03 33.70
C ARG A 286 -3.19 -8.63 32.41
N GLY A 287 -2.66 -8.97 31.24
CA GLY A 287 -3.35 -8.77 29.97
C GLY A 287 -2.49 -8.58 28.73
N ALA A 288 -1.16 -8.39 28.89
CA ALA A 288 -0.28 -8.09 27.75
C ALA A 288 -0.01 -9.31 26.84
N TRP A 289 -0.17 -10.53 27.36
CA TRP A 289 0.04 -11.77 26.60
C TRP A 289 -0.79 -11.85 25.31
N TYR A 290 -2.00 -11.27 25.30
CA TYR A 290 -2.88 -11.26 24.13
C TYR A 290 -2.28 -10.45 22.96
N LEU A 291 -1.69 -9.27 23.24
CA LEU A 291 -1.06 -8.47 22.17
C LEU A 291 0.20 -9.13 21.65
N VAL A 292 0.96 -9.83 22.50
CA VAL A 292 2.10 -10.64 22.06
C VAL A 292 1.64 -11.82 21.19
N PHE A 293 0.52 -12.45 21.52
CA PHE A 293 -0.09 -13.47 20.67
C PHE A 293 -0.48 -12.90 19.30
N LEU A 294 -1.12 -11.72 19.27
CA LEU A 294 -1.51 -11.05 18.03
C LEU A 294 -0.27 -10.67 17.19
N LEU A 295 0.79 -10.16 17.83
CA LEU A 295 2.08 -9.89 17.18
C LEU A 295 2.69 -11.15 16.55
N ALA A 296 2.73 -12.25 17.31
CA ALA A 296 3.27 -13.53 16.83
C ALA A 296 2.45 -14.08 15.65
N LEU A 297 1.12 -13.95 15.70
CA LEU A 297 0.22 -14.31 14.61
C LEU A 297 0.50 -13.47 13.35
N SER A 298 0.53 -12.14 13.47
CA SER A 298 0.80 -11.26 12.32
C SER A 298 2.19 -11.47 11.73
N LEU A 299 3.21 -11.68 12.57
CA LEU A 299 4.57 -11.94 12.14
C LEU A 299 4.68 -13.29 11.42
N THR A 300 3.95 -14.31 11.88
CA THR A 300 3.89 -15.60 11.20
C THR A 300 3.30 -15.47 9.81
N VAL A 301 2.20 -14.72 9.65
CA VAL A 301 1.59 -14.45 8.33
C VAL A 301 2.57 -13.69 7.43
N MET A 302 3.23 -12.66 7.95
CA MET A 302 4.21 -11.85 7.21
C MET A 302 5.41 -12.69 6.74
N LEU A 303 5.99 -13.50 7.64
CA LEU A 303 7.12 -14.38 7.33
C LEU A 303 6.73 -15.48 6.35
N ALA A 304 5.56 -16.10 6.53
CA ALA A 304 5.04 -17.10 5.61
C ALA A 304 4.84 -16.51 4.21
N TRP A 305 4.22 -15.34 4.12
CA TRP A 305 3.99 -14.63 2.87
C TRP A 305 5.30 -14.28 2.14
N HIS A 306 6.23 -13.65 2.85
CA HIS A 306 7.52 -13.26 2.31
C HIS A 306 8.33 -14.49 1.86
N TYR A 307 8.38 -15.54 2.69
CA TYR A 307 9.10 -16.77 2.39
C TYR A 307 8.54 -17.48 1.16
N GLY A 308 7.21 -17.65 1.08
CA GLY A 308 6.58 -18.33 -0.05
C GLY A 308 6.70 -17.54 -1.35
N THR A 309 6.53 -16.21 -1.31
CA THR A 309 6.72 -15.34 -2.49
C THR A 309 8.16 -15.40 -3.00
N LYS A 310 9.14 -15.33 -2.08
CA LYS A 310 10.56 -15.45 -2.42
C LYS A 310 10.88 -16.81 -3.05
N LYS A 311 10.37 -17.89 -2.46
CA LYS A 311 10.60 -19.25 -2.95
C LYS A 311 9.94 -19.52 -4.31
N LYS A 312 8.73 -18.99 -4.53
CA LYS A 312 8.08 -19.02 -5.84
C LYS A 312 8.95 -18.31 -6.90
N TYR A 313 9.43 -17.12 -6.59
CA TYR A 313 10.29 -16.35 -7.50
C TYR A 313 11.63 -17.05 -7.79
N GLU A 314 12.28 -17.63 -6.77
CA GLU A 314 13.50 -18.43 -6.94
C GLU A 314 13.26 -19.64 -7.84
N PHE A 315 12.16 -20.37 -7.63
CA PHE A 315 11.79 -21.52 -8.46
C PHE A 315 11.55 -21.12 -9.92
N ASP A 316 10.87 -20.00 -10.17
CA ASP A 316 10.65 -19.47 -11.53
C ASP A 316 11.95 -19.07 -12.21
N LEU A 317 12.92 -18.54 -11.44
CA LEU A 317 14.22 -18.14 -11.97
C LEU A 317 15.12 -19.34 -12.29
N GLU A 318 15.08 -20.38 -11.47
CA GLU A 318 15.86 -21.62 -11.64
C GLU A 318 15.32 -22.48 -12.79
N ASN A 319 14.00 -22.58 -12.93
CA ASN A 319 13.34 -23.37 -13.96
C ASN A 319 13.01 -22.55 -15.22
N LYS A 320 13.59 -21.35 -15.37
CA LYS A 320 13.39 -20.55 -16.57
C LYS A 320 13.94 -21.29 -17.77
N VAL A 321 13.23 -21.19 -18.88
CA VAL A 321 13.62 -21.84 -20.13
C VAL A 321 14.41 -20.84 -20.97
N THR A 322 15.45 -21.34 -21.66
CA THR A 322 16.26 -20.55 -22.58
C THR A 322 15.42 -20.10 -23.77
N THR A 323 15.80 -18.96 -24.34
CA THR A 323 15.20 -18.42 -25.57
C THR A 323 15.40 -19.36 -26.75
N GLU A 324 16.54 -20.05 -26.77
CA GLU A 324 16.91 -21.08 -27.75
C GLU A 324 15.89 -22.23 -27.81
N TRP A 325 15.39 -22.69 -26.66
CA TRP A 325 14.38 -23.75 -26.61
C TRP A 325 13.14 -23.40 -27.42
N LEU A 326 12.65 -22.16 -27.34
CA LEU A 326 11.44 -21.76 -28.07
C LEU A 326 11.72 -21.71 -29.59
N THR A 327 12.90 -21.24 -29.98
CA THR A 327 13.30 -21.24 -31.40
C THR A 327 13.45 -22.66 -31.96
N GLU A 328 14.04 -23.59 -31.21
CA GLU A 328 14.14 -25.00 -31.59
C GLU A 328 12.76 -25.66 -31.66
N LEU A 329 11.90 -25.41 -30.67
CA LEU A 329 10.54 -25.94 -30.61
C LEU A 329 9.70 -25.48 -31.81
N SER A 330 9.85 -24.22 -32.20
CA SER A 330 9.13 -23.67 -33.35
C SER A 330 9.60 -24.25 -34.68
N LEU A 331 10.84 -24.71 -34.80
CA LEU A 331 11.37 -25.36 -36.00
C LEU A 331 11.05 -26.86 -36.04
N GLY A 332 11.05 -27.52 -34.89
CA GLY A 332 10.98 -28.99 -34.78
C GLY A 332 9.59 -29.59 -34.59
N LEU A 333 8.61 -28.88 -34.01
CA LEU A 333 7.39 -29.50 -33.46
C LEU A 333 6.06 -29.07 -34.09
N GLY A 334 6.06 -28.36 -35.22
CA GLY A 334 4.80 -28.04 -35.92
C GLY A 334 3.82 -27.22 -35.08
N VAL A 335 4.33 -26.32 -34.24
CA VAL A 335 3.52 -25.49 -33.34
C VAL A 335 2.67 -24.52 -34.17
N CYS A 336 1.35 -24.58 -34.01
CA CYS A 336 0.42 -23.75 -34.78
C CYS A 336 0.44 -22.30 -34.30
N ARG A 337 0.57 -21.34 -35.23
CA ARG A 337 0.45 -19.90 -34.95
C ARG A 337 -0.99 -19.44 -35.20
N VAL A 338 -1.67 -19.02 -34.15
CA VAL A 338 -3.05 -18.50 -34.21
C VAL A 338 -2.99 -16.99 -34.47
N PRO A 339 -3.84 -16.42 -35.36
CA PRO A 339 -3.88 -14.97 -35.56
C PRO A 339 -4.30 -14.27 -34.25
N GLY A 340 -3.61 -13.17 -33.89
CA GLY A 340 -3.84 -12.47 -32.63
C GLY A 340 -2.57 -12.04 -31.90
N ILE A 341 -2.75 -11.33 -30.79
CA ILE A 341 -1.69 -10.96 -29.84
C ILE A 341 -1.87 -11.73 -28.53
N GLY A 342 -0.83 -12.45 -28.12
CA GLY A 342 -0.79 -13.13 -26.82
C GLY A 342 0.04 -12.34 -25.81
N PHE A 343 -0.61 -11.78 -24.79
CA PHE A 343 0.05 -11.17 -23.64
C PHE A 343 0.34 -12.23 -22.58
N ILE A 344 1.62 -12.44 -22.27
CA ILE A 344 2.05 -13.37 -21.23
C ILE A 344 2.56 -12.59 -20.04
N TYR A 345 1.82 -12.60 -18.93
CA TYR A 345 2.24 -11.91 -17.72
C TYR A 345 3.23 -12.76 -16.92
N THR A 346 4.37 -12.17 -16.59
CA THR A 346 5.43 -12.88 -15.88
C THR A 346 6.23 -11.98 -14.93
N ASP A 347 6.59 -12.52 -13.77
CA ASP A 347 7.38 -11.82 -12.74
C ASP A 347 8.90 -11.79 -13.06
N ILE A 348 9.36 -12.72 -13.92
CA ILE A 348 10.77 -12.83 -14.33
C ILE A 348 11.09 -11.85 -15.48
N VAL A 349 12.26 -11.23 -15.41
CA VAL A 349 12.71 -10.23 -16.41
C VAL A 349 13.62 -10.81 -17.49
N THR A 350 14.09 -12.05 -17.29
CA THR A 350 15.00 -12.76 -18.21
C THR A 350 14.51 -14.18 -18.41
N GLY A 351 14.71 -14.73 -19.60
CA GLY A 351 14.26 -16.08 -19.95
C GLY A 351 12.74 -16.21 -20.13
N ILE A 352 12.32 -17.39 -20.53
CA ILE A 352 10.91 -17.72 -20.73
C ILE A 352 10.41 -18.41 -19.46
N PRO A 353 9.23 -18.02 -18.92
CA PRO A 353 8.73 -18.64 -17.70
C PRO A 353 8.35 -20.10 -17.94
N SER A 354 8.60 -20.94 -16.95
CA SER A 354 8.37 -22.39 -17.00
C SER A 354 6.89 -22.77 -17.21
N PHE A 355 5.95 -21.97 -16.71
CA PHE A 355 4.53 -22.22 -16.98
C PHE A 355 4.19 -22.10 -18.48
N PHE A 356 4.92 -21.27 -19.21
CA PHE A 356 4.67 -21.08 -20.64
C PHE A 356 5.22 -22.26 -21.47
N SER A 357 6.36 -22.83 -21.08
CA SER A 357 6.85 -24.05 -21.73
C SER A 357 5.91 -25.23 -21.47
N HIS A 358 5.40 -25.36 -20.24
CA HIS A 358 4.39 -26.35 -19.90
C HIS A 358 3.07 -26.12 -20.65
N PHE A 359 2.67 -24.86 -20.86
CA PHE A 359 1.52 -24.53 -21.69
C PHE A 359 1.69 -25.03 -23.12
N ILE A 360 2.82 -24.73 -23.77
CA ILE A 360 3.05 -25.16 -25.15
C ILE A 360 3.16 -26.69 -25.27
N ALA A 361 3.76 -27.35 -24.29
CA ALA A 361 3.88 -28.81 -24.28
C ALA A 361 2.51 -29.52 -24.28
N ASN A 362 1.50 -28.94 -23.62
CA ASN A 362 0.15 -29.48 -23.58
C ASN A 362 -0.73 -28.98 -24.73
N LEU A 363 -0.53 -27.73 -25.15
CA LEU A 363 -1.24 -27.07 -26.24
C LEU A 363 -0.21 -26.47 -27.19
N PRO A 364 0.15 -27.18 -28.28
CA PRO A 364 1.14 -26.72 -29.25
C PRO A 364 0.55 -25.65 -30.19
N ALA A 365 0.02 -24.58 -29.60
CA ALA A 365 -0.50 -23.42 -30.30
C ALA A 365 -0.24 -22.13 -29.50
N PHE A 366 0.24 -21.09 -30.17
CA PHE A 366 0.36 -19.76 -29.57
C PHE A 366 0.16 -18.66 -30.61
N HIS A 367 0.03 -17.42 -30.15
CA HIS A 367 -0.36 -16.28 -30.98
C HIS A 367 0.75 -15.87 -31.96
N GLN A 368 0.34 -15.26 -33.08
CA GLN A 368 1.23 -14.74 -34.12
C GLN A 368 2.22 -13.73 -33.56
N VAL A 369 1.77 -12.82 -32.69
CA VAL A 369 2.61 -11.91 -31.93
C VAL A 369 2.54 -12.26 -30.46
N LEU A 370 3.70 -12.42 -29.82
CA LEU A 370 3.79 -12.81 -28.41
C LEU A 370 4.51 -11.71 -27.62
N ILE A 371 3.89 -11.25 -26.53
CA ILE A 371 4.44 -10.17 -25.70
C ILE A 371 4.54 -10.65 -24.25
N PHE A 372 5.77 -10.86 -23.78
CA PHE A 372 6.03 -11.11 -22.36
C PHE A 372 6.00 -9.79 -21.60
N VAL A 373 5.03 -9.62 -20.70
CA VAL A 373 4.85 -8.40 -19.91
C VAL A 373 5.28 -8.64 -18.47
N SER A 374 6.20 -7.80 -17.98
CA SER A 374 6.66 -7.83 -16.59
C SER A 374 6.47 -6.48 -15.91
N PHE A 375 5.79 -6.47 -14.77
CA PHE A 375 5.63 -5.26 -13.97
C PHE A 375 6.76 -5.12 -12.96
N LYS A 376 7.40 -3.95 -12.91
CA LYS A 376 8.40 -3.59 -11.91
C LYS A 376 8.06 -2.27 -11.24
N SER A 377 7.80 -2.34 -9.94
CA SER A 377 7.60 -1.17 -9.09
C SER A 377 8.95 -0.52 -8.78
N LEU A 378 9.08 0.78 -9.04
CA LEU A 378 10.25 1.59 -8.67
C LEU A 378 9.94 2.49 -7.46
N PRO A 379 10.92 2.77 -6.57
CA PRO A 379 10.76 3.64 -5.41
C PRO A 379 10.73 5.14 -5.77
N VAL A 380 10.12 5.50 -6.90
CA VAL A 380 9.98 6.89 -7.39
C VAL A 380 8.50 7.26 -7.56
N PRO A 381 8.09 8.52 -7.29
CA PRO A 381 6.67 8.89 -7.26
C PRO A 381 6.00 8.64 -8.59
N TYR A 382 6.53 9.22 -9.66
CA TYR A 382 6.07 9.00 -11.02
C TYR A 382 7.25 8.54 -11.84
N VAL A 383 7.06 7.52 -12.67
CA VAL A 383 8.06 7.19 -13.70
C VAL A 383 7.72 8.05 -14.92
N PRO A 384 8.67 8.86 -15.43
CA PRO A 384 8.39 9.63 -16.63
C PRO A 384 8.00 8.67 -17.77
N PRO A 385 7.06 9.05 -18.66
CA PRO A 385 6.64 8.20 -19.79
C PRO A 385 7.85 7.67 -20.57
N SER A 386 8.91 8.48 -20.62
CA SER A 386 10.14 8.15 -21.31
C SER A 386 10.97 6.99 -20.75
N ARG A 387 10.69 6.54 -19.53
CA ARG A 387 11.38 5.41 -18.88
C ARG A 387 10.41 4.33 -18.41
N ARG A 388 9.14 4.43 -18.81
CA ARG A 388 8.05 3.57 -18.36
C ARG A 388 8.08 2.22 -19.05
N TYR A 389 8.32 2.19 -20.36
CA TYR A 389 8.35 0.97 -21.15
C TYR A 389 9.78 0.66 -21.58
N LEU A 390 10.26 -0.53 -21.21
CA LEU A 390 11.48 -1.10 -21.77
C LEU A 390 11.08 -2.27 -22.63
N ILE A 391 11.41 -2.20 -23.91
CA ILE A 391 11.07 -3.24 -24.87
C ILE A 391 12.36 -3.87 -25.41
N GLY A 392 12.35 -5.18 -25.52
CA GLY A 392 13.40 -5.95 -26.16
C GLY A 392 12.82 -7.08 -26.99
N ARG A 393 13.58 -7.52 -27.99
CA ARG A 393 13.23 -8.67 -28.82
C ARG A 393 13.73 -9.97 -28.18
N VAL A 394 12.98 -11.05 -28.32
CA VAL A 394 13.31 -12.37 -27.79
C VAL A 394 13.45 -13.35 -28.96
N GLY A 395 14.68 -13.77 -29.24
CA GLY A 395 14.98 -14.63 -30.40
C GLY A 395 15.06 -13.87 -31.73
N PRO A 396 15.14 -14.59 -32.87
CA PRO A 396 15.24 -14.00 -34.21
C PRO A 396 14.02 -13.16 -34.62
N LYS A 397 14.22 -12.22 -35.55
CA LYS A 397 13.18 -11.28 -36.01
C LYS A 397 11.92 -11.97 -36.52
N ASP A 398 12.06 -13.13 -37.17
CA ASP A 398 10.96 -13.86 -37.79
C ASP A 398 9.90 -14.38 -36.80
N TYR A 399 10.27 -14.58 -35.53
CA TYR A 399 9.37 -15.19 -34.53
C TYR A 399 8.40 -14.20 -33.88
N LYS A 400 8.65 -12.89 -34.01
CA LYS A 400 7.80 -11.78 -33.51
C LYS A 400 7.47 -11.90 -32.01
N ILE A 401 8.50 -12.16 -31.22
CA ILE A 401 8.38 -12.29 -29.78
C ILE A 401 9.06 -11.09 -29.12
N TYR A 402 8.29 -10.40 -28.30
CA TYR A 402 8.73 -9.20 -27.60
C TYR A 402 8.69 -9.41 -26.09
N ARG A 403 9.58 -8.73 -25.39
CA ARG A 403 9.54 -8.58 -23.94
C ARG A 403 9.32 -7.11 -23.62
N CYS A 404 8.31 -6.82 -22.82
CA CYS A 404 7.97 -5.49 -22.33
C CYS A 404 8.07 -5.47 -20.81
N ILE A 405 8.99 -4.67 -20.27
CA ILE A 405 9.06 -4.38 -18.84
C ILE A 405 8.41 -3.04 -18.59
N VAL A 406 7.30 -3.08 -17.85
CA VAL A 406 6.55 -1.90 -17.43
C VAL A 406 7.04 -1.46 -16.06
N ARG A 407 7.71 -0.32 -16.05
CA ARG A 407 8.18 0.34 -14.82
C ARG A 407 7.14 1.33 -14.37
N HIS A 408 6.60 1.13 -13.19
CA HIS A 408 5.67 2.08 -12.60
C HIS A 408 6.26 2.63 -11.30
N GLY A 409 6.09 3.94 -11.14
CA GLY A 409 6.30 4.61 -9.89
C GLY A 409 5.23 4.19 -8.91
N TYR A 410 5.44 4.54 -7.65
CA TYR A 410 4.42 4.23 -6.67
C TYR A 410 3.11 4.97 -7.12
N ARG A 411 3.14 6.26 -7.55
CA ARG A 411 1.92 7.10 -7.82
C ARG A 411 1.31 6.90 -9.20
N ASP A 412 1.85 5.99 -10.01
CA ASP A 412 1.36 5.76 -11.37
C ASP A 412 0.06 4.93 -11.33
N HIS A 413 -0.97 5.41 -12.03
CA HIS A 413 -2.21 4.64 -12.22
C HIS A 413 -2.02 3.64 -13.38
N ILE A 414 -2.40 2.38 -13.16
CA ILE A 414 -2.35 1.28 -14.15
C ILE A 414 -3.79 0.80 -14.46
N LYS A 415 -4.82 1.57 -14.08
CA LYS A 415 -6.18 1.05 -13.92
C LYS A 415 -7.03 0.97 -15.19
N ASP A 416 -6.58 1.52 -16.31
CA ASP A 416 -7.31 1.48 -17.57
C ASP A 416 -6.59 0.52 -18.54
N THR A 417 -7.12 -0.70 -18.64
CA THR A 417 -6.54 -1.80 -19.44
C THR A 417 -6.51 -1.49 -20.93
N ASP A 418 -7.52 -0.78 -21.43
CA ASP A 418 -7.66 -0.47 -22.86
C ASP A 418 -6.59 0.56 -23.30
N ASP A 419 -6.35 1.61 -22.50
CA ASP A 419 -5.26 2.58 -22.74
C ASP A 419 -3.87 1.94 -22.59
N PHE A 420 -3.73 1.00 -21.65
CA PHE A 420 -2.46 0.35 -21.34
C PHE A 420 -1.98 -0.58 -22.47
N GLU A 421 -2.88 -1.37 -23.05
CA GLU A 421 -2.57 -2.23 -24.20
C GLU A 421 -2.17 -1.40 -25.42
N GLU A 422 -2.89 -0.31 -25.67
CA GLU A 422 -2.59 0.64 -26.73
C GLU A 422 -1.21 1.26 -26.55
N GLU A 423 -0.86 1.59 -25.31
CA GLU A 423 0.45 2.14 -25.00
C GLU A 423 1.58 1.13 -25.22
N ILE A 424 1.41 -0.14 -24.83
CA ILE A 424 2.39 -1.20 -25.12
C ILE A 424 2.56 -1.42 -26.62
N ILE A 425 1.46 -1.54 -27.35
CA ILE A 425 1.48 -1.79 -28.81
C ILE A 425 2.15 -0.62 -29.52
N ARG A 426 1.83 0.62 -29.13
CA ARG A 426 2.49 1.83 -29.65
C ARG A 426 3.99 1.81 -29.37
N SER A 427 4.41 1.50 -28.14
CA SER A 427 5.83 1.44 -27.81
C SER A 427 6.56 0.32 -28.55
N ILE A 428 5.92 -0.83 -28.82
CA ILE A 428 6.50 -1.88 -29.69
C ILE A 428 6.64 -1.39 -31.14
N GLY A 429 5.66 -0.64 -31.66
CA GLY A 429 5.79 -0.01 -32.98
C GLY A 429 6.96 0.96 -33.06
N GLU A 430 7.19 1.77 -32.02
CA GLU A 430 8.37 2.64 -31.90
C GLU A 430 9.68 1.83 -31.80
N PHE A 431 9.68 0.71 -31.08
CA PHE A 431 10.84 -0.20 -31.00
C PHE A 431 11.26 -0.69 -32.38
N ILE A 432 10.30 -1.19 -33.16
CA ILE A 432 10.51 -1.75 -34.51
C ILE A 432 11.10 -0.68 -35.44
N ALA A 433 10.65 0.58 -35.32
CA ALA A 433 11.18 1.69 -36.10
C ALA A 433 12.60 2.14 -35.68
N ILE A 434 12.97 2.00 -34.41
CA ILE A 434 14.29 2.37 -33.88
C ILE A 434 15.33 1.27 -34.16
N GLU A 435 14.96 0.00 -33.98
CA GLU A 435 15.84 -1.17 -34.15
C GLU A 435 16.48 -1.22 -35.55
N ASP A 436 15.82 -0.67 -36.57
CA ASP A 436 16.32 -0.64 -37.95
C ASP A 436 17.32 0.49 -38.24
N ASN A 437 17.22 1.62 -37.53
CA ASN A 437 18.13 2.77 -37.72
C ASN A 437 19.53 2.54 -37.13
N ASP A 438 19.67 1.63 -36.16
CA ASP A 438 20.92 1.34 -35.43
C ASP A 438 21.75 0.17 -36.05
N LEU A 439 21.61 -0.06 -37.36
CA LEU A 439 22.22 -1.19 -38.09
C LEU A 439 23.76 -1.26 -38.04
N GLU A 440 24.46 -0.26 -37.50
CA GLU A 440 25.94 -0.27 -37.33
C GLU A 440 26.43 -0.95 -36.03
N SER A 441 25.56 -1.41 -35.12
CA SER A 441 25.98 -2.05 -33.85
C SER A 441 25.70 -3.56 -33.75
N LEU A 442 25.50 -4.22 -34.90
CA LEU A 442 25.28 -5.66 -35.03
C LEU A 442 26.52 -6.47 -34.60
N ASN A 443 26.68 -6.70 -33.28
CA ASN A 443 27.46 -7.80 -32.70
C ASN A 443 27.29 -7.93 -31.17
N SER A 444 26.12 -7.61 -30.60
CA SER A 444 25.83 -7.98 -29.20
C SER A 444 24.69 -8.99 -29.13
N GLN A 445 25.06 -10.21 -28.74
CA GLN A 445 24.17 -11.31 -28.40
C GLN A 445 23.15 -10.88 -27.35
N GLU A 446 21.89 -11.25 -27.60
CA GLU A 446 20.75 -11.40 -26.69
C GLU A 446 20.44 -10.28 -25.67
N GLY A 447 19.21 -9.75 -25.74
CA GLY A 447 18.55 -9.16 -24.57
C GLY A 447 18.80 -7.66 -24.32
N ARG A 448 19.34 -6.90 -25.27
CA ARG A 448 19.42 -5.44 -25.13
C ARG A 448 18.02 -4.83 -25.21
N MET A 449 17.48 -4.45 -24.05
CA MET A 449 16.22 -3.72 -23.99
C MET A 449 16.45 -2.23 -24.27
N ILE A 450 15.65 -1.68 -25.17
CA ILE A 450 15.65 -0.26 -25.50
C ILE A 450 14.61 0.43 -24.63
N VAL A 451 15.01 1.56 -24.04
CA VAL A 451 14.10 2.43 -23.32
C VAL A 451 13.36 3.29 -24.34
N ILE A 452 12.04 3.16 -24.39
CA ILE A 452 11.22 3.86 -25.39
C ILE A 452 10.57 5.04 -24.72
N GLY A 453 10.88 6.23 -25.23
CA GLY A 453 10.55 7.41 -24.45
C GLY A 453 10.52 8.77 -25.10
N LYS A 454 10.72 8.84 -26.41
CA LYS A 454 10.40 10.05 -27.16
C LYS A 454 9.67 9.61 -28.43
N PRO A 455 8.55 10.26 -28.80
CA PRO A 455 8.08 10.17 -30.17
C PRO A 455 9.23 10.60 -31.09
N LEU A 456 9.44 9.88 -32.21
CA LEU A 456 10.45 10.25 -33.19
C LEU A 456 10.25 11.72 -33.58
N SER A 457 11.35 12.46 -33.78
CA SER A 457 11.29 13.87 -34.22
C SER A 457 10.63 14.05 -35.60
N ASP A 458 10.40 12.95 -36.33
CA ASP A 458 9.75 12.85 -37.65
C ASP A 458 8.29 12.29 -37.57
N GLY A 459 7.70 12.14 -36.38
CA GLY A 459 6.33 11.63 -36.17
C GLY A 459 6.27 10.19 -35.65
N ASN A 460 5.12 9.78 -35.13
CA ASN A 460 4.92 8.44 -34.55
C ASN A 460 4.87 7.36 -35.63
N ALA A 461 5.51 6.21 -35.39
CA ALA A 461 5.45 5.03 -36.28
C ALA A 461 4.03 4.44 -36.40
N LEU A 462 3.22 4.54 -35.35
CA LEU A 462 1.80 4.17 -35.33
C LEU A 462 0.95 5.39 -34.93
N VAL A 463 -0.06 5.73 -35.73
CA VAL A 463 -0.99 6.83 -35.43
C VAL A 463 -2.34 6.25 -34.98
N PRO A 464 -2.83 6.58 -33.78
CA PRO A 464 -4.17 6.22 -33.33
C PRO A 464 -5.23 7.07 -34.05
N LEU A 465 -6.25 6.43 -34.65
CA LEU A 465 -7.46 7.10 -35.12
C LEU A 465 -8.38 7.38 -33.93
N ASN A 466 -8.51 8.66 -33.57
CA ASN A 466 -9.62 9.12 -32.74
C ASN A 466 -10.80 9.46 -33.67
N ASP A 467 -11.94 8.77 -33.54
CA ASP A 467 -13.16 8.96 -34.32
C ASP A 467 -13.90 10.30 -34.07
N THR A 468 -13.19 11.39 -33.73
CA THR A 468 -13.81 12.67 -33.34
C THR A 468 -13.41 13.88 -34.16
N ASN A 469 -12.88 13.74 -35.38
CA ASN A 469 -12.74 14.89 -36.29
C ASN A 469 -12.77 14.47 -37.77
N SER A 470 -13.97 14.26 -38.30
CA SER A 470 -14.22 14.32 -39.73
C SER A 470 -14.72 15.73 -40.11
N TYR A 471 -14.03 16.37 -41.06
CA TYR A 471 -14.41 17.55 -41.84
C TYR A 471 -14.40 18.94 -41.18
N LYS A 472 -13.29 19.67 -41.39
CA LYS A 472 -13.34 21.08 -41.81
C LYS A 472 -12.37 21.32 -42.97
N GLY A 473 -12.87 21.11 -44.18
CA GLY A 473 -12.42 21.81 -45.38
C GLY A 473 -13.50 22.80 -45.78
N SER A 474 -13.12 24.06 -46.01
CA SER A 474 -13.98 25.17 -46.41
C SER A 474 -14.92 24.87 -47.58
N ALA A 475 -16.21 25.25 -47.46
CA ALA A 475 -16.92 26.17 -48.36
C ALA A 475 -18.40 26.30 -47.98
N ASN A 476 -18.95 27.51 -48.17
CA ASN A 476 -20.31 27.97 -47.87
C ASN A 476 -21.40 27.20 -48.63
N PHE A 477 -22.60 27.03 -48.05
CA PHE A 477 -23.87 27.61 -48.51
C PHE A 477 -25.08 27.17 -47.65
N GLU A 478 -25.80 28.19 -47.17
CA GLU A 478 -27.23 28.38 -46.89
C GLU A 478 -28.24 27.22 -46.64
N ASN A 479 -28.92 27.40 -45.50
CA ASN A 479 -30.38 27.42 -45.24
C ASN A 479 -31.30 26.18 -45.34
N ASN A 480 -32.10 26.13 -44.26
CA ASN A 480 -33.55 25.87 -44.16
C ASN A 480 -34.08 24.47 -43.79
N ASN A 481 -34.61 24.45 -42.56
CA ASN A 481 -35.97 24.05 -42.16
C ASN A 481 -36.49 22.65 -42.51
N SER A 482 -36.78 21.87 -41.46
CA SER A 482 -38.13 21.44 -40.99
C SER A 482 -37.99 20.18 -40.12
N GLN A 483 -38.43 20.21 -38.86
CA GLN A 483 -39.66 19.54 -38.36
C GLN A 483 -39.77 18.08 -38.88
N THR A 484 -39.91 17.03 -38.08
CA THR A 484 -40.99 16.85 -37.09
C THR A 484 -40.72 15.58 -36.27
N SER A 485 -41.10 15.65 -35.00
CA SER A 485 -41.32 14.58 -34.03
C SER A 485 -42.26 13.46 -34.52
N THR A 486 -42.00 12.20 -34.15
CA THR A 486 -43.02 11.38 -33.45
C THR A 486 -42.42 10.16 -32.75
N SER A 487 -42.92 9.96 -31.54
CA SER A 487 -42.71 8.90 -30.57
C SER A 487 -43.37 7.58 -31.00
N GLY A 488 -42.77 6.45 -30.61
CA GLY A 488 -43.37 5.12 -30.73
C GLY A 488 -42.56 4.08 -29.97
N SER A 489 -43.05 3.71 -28.80
CA SER A 489 -42.49 2.70 -27.89
C SER A 489 -42.77 1.27 -28.36
N SER A 490 -41.78 0.39 -28.30
CA SER A 490 -42.00 -1.04 -28.06
C SER A 490 -40.75 -1.69 -27.45
N LEU A 491 -40.97 -2.39 -26.35
CA LEU A 491 -39.99 -3.25 -25.68
C LEU A 491 -39.57 -4.38 -26.61
N GLU A 492 -38.27 -4.46 -26.90
CA GLU A 492 -37.60 -5.73 -27.21
C GLU A 492 -36.31 -5.81 -26.40
N SER A 493 -36.22 -6.87 -25.61
CA SER A 493 -35.01 -7.25 -24.89
C SER A 493 -33.93 -7.64 -25.89
N SER A 494 -32.92 -6.80 -26.03
CA SER A 494 -31.66 -7.18 -26.68
C SER A 494 -30.53 -6.87 -25.72
N CYS A 495 -29.84 -7.94 -25.27
CA CYS A 495 -28.54 -7.85 -24.62
C CYS A 495 -27.59 -7.12 -25.58
N ALA A 496 -27.39 -5.82 -25.38
CA ALA A 496 -26.36 -5.07 -26.09
C ALA A 496 -25.00 -5.40 -25.46
N PRO A 497 -24.01 -5.91 -26.21
CA PRO A 497 -22.65 -5.93 -25.73
C PRO A 497 -22.18 -4.48 -25.55
N LEU A 498 -21.53 -4.20 -24.42
CA LEU A 498 -20.90 -2.92 -24.13
C LEU A 498 -19.90 -2.61 -25.27
N ASN A 499 -20.24 -1.68 -26.17
CA ASN A 499 -19.33 -1.24 -27.23
C ASN A 499 -18.15 -0.48 -26.61
N ARG A 500 -17.06 -1.20 -26.34
CA ARG A 500 -15.78 -0.61 -25.97
C ARG A 500 -15.11 -0.06 -27.22
N LYS A 501 -14.69 1.21 -27.18
CA LYS A 501 -14.00 1.89 -28.28
C LYS A 501 -12.61 1.27 -28.44
N LYS A 502 -12.40 0.52 -29.53
CA LYS A 502 -11.07 0.05 -29.93
C LYS A 502 -10.47 1.11 -30.85
N VAL A 503 -9.39 1.79 -30.44
CA VAL A 503 -8.69 2.74 -31.32
C VAL A 503 -8.12 1.97 -32.51
N ARG A 504 -8.22 2.48 -33.74
CA ARG A 504 -7.59 1.83 -34.92
C ARG A 504 -6.22 2.45 -35.17
N PHE A 505 -5.19 1.65 -35.42
CA PHE A 505 -3.87 2.17 -35.80
C PHE A 505 -3.73 2.20 -37.33
N MET A 506 -3.14 3.26 -37.88
CA MET A 506 -2.72 3.31 -39.29
C MET A 506 -1.24 3.69 -39.40
N LEU A 507 -0.60 3.17 -40.44
CA LEU A 507 0.72 3.62 -40.90
C LEU A 507 0.62 5.03 -41.50
N PRO A 508 1.57 5.93 -41.23
CA PRO A 508 1.61 7.24 -41.87
C PRO A 508 1.66 7.10 -43.40
N PRO A 509 0.77 7.78 -44.17
CA PRO A 509 0.62 7.54 -45.60
C PRO A 509 1.82 7.98 -46.47
N ASN A 510 2.75 8.81 -45.96
CA ASN A 510 3.97 9.23 -46.69
C ASN A 510 5.16 9.47 -45.75
N SER A 511 5.85 8.41 -45.34
CA SER A 511 7.19 8.48 -44.73
C SER A 511 8.22 7.94 -45.73
N PRO A 512 9.03 8.80 -46.38
CA PRO A 512 9.98 8.38 -47.42
C PRO A 512 11.27 7.71 -46.87
N LYS A 513 11.33 7.34 -45.59
CA LYS A 513 12.55 6.77 -44.95
C LYS A 513 12.40 5.36 -44.37
N MET A 514 11.23 4.74 -44.43
CA MET A 514 10.98 3.46 -43.74
C MET A 514 11.14 2.27 -44.69
N GLN A 515 12.01 1.32 -44.35
CA GLN A 515 12.23 0.11 -45.17
C GLN A 515 10.95 -0.73 -45.29
N VAL A 516 10.81 -1.43 -46.42
CA VAL A 516 9.63 -2.27 -46.74
C VAL A 516 9.44 -3.41 -45.71
N SER A 517 10.54 -3.94 -45.16
CA SER A 517 10.56 -4.96 -44.11
C SER A 517 9.87 -4.49 -42.83
N VAL A 518 10.25 -3.30 -42.35
CA VAL A 518 9.72 -2.67 -41.13
C VAL A 518 8.24 -2.32 -41.30
N ARG A 519 7.86 -1.82 -42.49
CA ARG A 519 6.46 -1.52 -42.81
C ARG A 519 5.58 -2.78 -42.80
N LYS A 520 6.10 -3.91 -43.30
CA LYS A 520 5.40 -5.19 -43.29
C LYS A 520 5.23 -5.73 -41.86
N GLU A 521 6.30 -5.69 -41.05
CA GLU A 521 6.24 -6.13 -39.65
C GLU A 521 5.24 -5.30 -38.83
N LEU A 522 5.19 -3.98 -39.08
CA LEU A 522 4.24 -3.09 -38.41
C LEU A 522 2.80 -3.34 -38.86
N GLN A 523 2.57 -3.62 -40.15
CA GLN A 523 1.25 -3.99 -40.66
C GLN A 523 0.77 -5.30 -40.02
N GLU A 524 1.64 -6.29 -39.91
CA GLU A 524 1.31 -7.58 -39.28
C GLU A 524 1.00 -7.43 -37.78
N LEU A 525 1.64 -6.48 -37.08
CA LEU A 525 1.29 -6.14 -35.70
C LEU A 525 -0.13 -5.54 -35.60
N ILE A 526 -0.51 -4.70 -36.56
CA ILE A 526 -1.86 -4.12 -36.64
C ILE A 526 -2.90 -5.22 -36.94
N ASP A 527 -2.62 -6.06 -37.93
CA ASP A 527 -3.51 -7.17 -38.34
C ASP A 527 -3.69 -8.18 -37.19
N ALA A 528 -2.62 -8.48 -36.45
CA ALA A 528 -2.67 -9.32 -35.26
C ALA A 528 -3.53 -8.68 -34.16
N ARG A 529 -3.48 -7.36 -33.97
CA ARG A 529 -4.36 -6.67 -33.02
C ARG A 529 -5.83 -6.75 -33.45
N GLU A 530 -6.13 -6.54 -34.73
CA GLU A 530 -7.50 -6.61 -35.26
C GLU A 530 -8.10 -8.03 -35.09
N SER A 531 -7.26 -9.06 -35.12
CA SER A 531 -7.64 -10.47 -34.90
C SER A 531 -8.01 -10.81 -33.45
N GLY A 532 -7.60 -9.99 -32.47
CA GLY A 532 -7.93 -10.15 -31.04
C GLY A 532 -6.73 -10.32 -30.11
N THR A 533 -6.96 -10.10 -28.82
CA THR A 533 -5.96 -10.22 -27.74
C THR A 533 -6.34 -11.36 -26.78
N ALA A 534 -5.34 -12.12 -26.34
CA ALA A 534 -5.50 -13.12 -25.28
C ALA A 534 -4.46 -12.91 -24.19
N TYR A 535 -4.83 -13.17 -22.94
CA TYR A 535 -3.97 -12.97 -21.78
C TYR A 535 -3.66 -14.32 -21.14
N VAL A 536 -2.39 -14.63 -20.99
CA VAL A 536 -1.93 -15.87 -20.35
C VAL A 536 -1.24 -15.52 -19.05
N LEU A 537 -1.71 -16.12 -17.96
CA LEU A 537 -1.15 -15.93 -16.63
C LEU A 537 -0.80 -17.29 -16.00
N GLY A 538 0.42 -17.41 -15.47
CA GLY A 538 0.82 -18.57 -14.68
C GLY A 538 0.23 -18.51 -13.26
N GLN A 539 -0.56 -19.53 -12.89
CA GLN A 539 -0.91 -19.80 -11.50
C GLN A 539 -0.01 -20.90 -10.94
N SER A 540 0.76 -20.57 -9.91
CA SER A 540 1.72 -21.48 -9.31
C SER A 540 1.19 -22.01 -7.99
N HIS A 541 0.93 -23.31 -7.91
CA HIS A 541 0.56 -23.99 -6.68
C HIS A 541 1.79 -24.63 -6.03
N LEU A 542 2.16 -24.14 -4.85
CA LEU A 542 3.29 -24.69 -4.11
C LEU A 542 2.91 -26.04 -3.50
N ALA A 543 3.70 -27.07 -3.77
CA ALA A 543 3.65 -28.38 -3.16
C ALA A 543 4.92 -28.62 -2.33
N LEU A 544 4.79 -29.41 -1.27
CA LEU A 544 5.89 -29.68 -0.34
C LEU A 544 6.67 -30.92 -0.75
N ARG A 545 8.01 -30.82 -0.82
CA ARG A 545 8.88 -31.98 -1.00
C ARG A 545 8.94 -32.83 0.28
N GLN A 546 8.85 -34.16 0.12
CA GLN A 546 9.00 -35.12 1.22
C GLN A 546 10.44 -35.05 1.77
N GLY A 547 10.59 -34.55 3.00
CA GLY A 547 11.91 -34.34 3.65
C GLY A 547 12.17 -32.93 4.19
N SER A 548 11.29 -31.97 3.90
CA SER A 548 11.42 -30.58 4.41
C SER A 548 11.22 -30.48 5.93
N ASN A 549 12.00 -29.59 6.58
CA ASN A 549 11.88 -29.29 8.02
C ASN A 549 10.46 -28.85 8.40
N PHE A 550 10.01 -29.21 9.61
CA PHE A 550 8.67 -28.88 10.12
C PHE A 550 8.33 -27.38 9.99
N LEU A 551 9.27 -26.49 10.33
CA LEU A 551 9.08 -25.04 10.21
C LEU A 551 8.82 -24.59 8.77
N LYS A 552 9.57 -25.12 7.80
CA LYS A 552 9.38 -24.81 6.36
C LYS A 552 8.01 -25.29 5.89
N ARG A 553 7.61 -26.50 6.31
CA ARG A 553 6.27 -27.05 6.02
C ARG A 553 5.16 -26.17 6.56
N PHE A 554 5.30 -25.70 7.79
CA PHE A 554 4.32 -24.81 8.42
C PHE A 554 4.22 -23.48 7.67
N LEU A 555 5.34 -22.82 7.38
CA LEU A 555 5.34 -21.54 6.66
C LEU A 555 4.73 -21.66 5.25
N ILE A 556 5.04 -22.71 4.51
CA ILE A 556 4.48 -22.93 3.17
C ILE A 556 2.98 -23.27 3.23
N LYS A 557 2.54 -24.07 4.21
CA LYS A 557 1.10 -24.33 4.41
C LYS A 557 0.34 -23.04 4.74
N THR A 558 0.89 -22.20 5.61
CA THR A 558 0.32 -20.88 5.92
C THR A 558 0.31 -19.98 4.69
N TYR A 559 1.36 -19.99 3.88
CA TYR A 559 1.39 -19.28 2.59
C TYR A 559 0.25 -19.74 1.68
N ILE A 560 0.09 -21.04 1.45
CA ILE A 560 -0.96 -21.60 0.58
C ILE A 560 -2.35 -21.24 1.12
N PHE A 561 -2.54 -21.30 2.44
CA PHE A 561 -3.79 -20.88 3.06
C PHE A 561 -4.07 -19.39 2.84
N CYS A 562 -3.08 -18.53 3.03
CA CYS A 562 -3.22 -17.10 2.77
C CYS A 562 -3.49 -16.83 1.28
N ASP A 563 -2.73 -17.45 0.37
CA ASP A 563 -2.85 -17.25 -1.08
C ASP A 563 -4.24 -17.64 -1.58
N LYS A 564 -4.79 -18.76 -1.11
CA LYS A 564 -6.16 -19.21 -1.46
C LYS A 564 -7.28 -18.32 -0.91
N ASN A 565 -7.08 -17.71 0.26
CA ASN A 565 -8.08 -16.85 0.89
C ASN A 565 -7.90 -15.36 0.55
N CYS A 566 -6.80 -15.00 -0.10
CA CYS A 566 -6.52 -13.65 -0.56
C CYS A 566 -6.91 -13.48 -2.03
N ARG A 567 -6.90 -12.24 -2.50
CA ARG A 567 -7.42 -11.91 -3.82
C ARG A 567 -6.49 -12.41 -4.93
N GLU A 568 -7.06 -13.05 -5.93
CA GLU A 568 -6.30 -13.62 -7.05
C GLU A 568 -5.61 -12.54 -7.92
N PRO A 569 -4.44 -12.85 -8.51
CA PRO A 569 -3.69 -11.95 -9.38
C PRO A 569 -4.47 -11.27 -10.53
N PRO A 570 -5.38 -11.94 -11.26
CA PRO A 570 -6.07 -11.35 -12.41
C PRO A 570 -7.02 -10.23 -12.00
N VAL A 571 -7.65 -10.37 -10.83
CA VAL A 571 -8.57 -9.39 -10.26
C VAL A 571 -7.84 -8.11 -9.81
N ALA A 572 -6.53 -8.20 -9.56
CA ALA A 572 -5.69 -7.03 -9.28
C ALA A 572 -5.29 -6.26 -10.56
N LEU A 573 -5.27 -6.95 -11.72
CA LEU A 573 -4.90 -6.39 -13.02
C LEU A 573 -6.11 -6.01 -13.90
N ASN A 574 -7.36 -6.23 -13.43
CA ASN A 574 -8.61 -5.94 -14.16
C ASN A 574 -8.68 -6.60 -15.55
N ILE A 575 -8.05 -7.76 -15.74
CA ILE A 575 -8.02 -8.45 -17.04
C ILE A 575 -9.42 -9.00 -17.36
N PRO A 576 -9.96 -8.83 -18.59
CA PRO A 576 -11.26 -9.39 -18.96
C PRO A 576 -11.25 -10.92 -18.86
N HIS A 577 -12.12 -11.48 -18.02
CA HIS A 577 -12.21 -12.92 -17.79
C HIS A 577 -12.49 -13.74 -19.07
N ALA A 578 -13.13 -13.15 -20.08
CA ALA A 578 -13.46 -13.84 -21.32
C ALA A 578 -12.25 -14.15 -22.22
N ALA A 579 -11.11 -13.46 -22.03
CA ALA A 579 -9.89 -13.63 -22.83
C ALA A 579 -8.69 -14.09 -21.99
N LEU A 580 -8.93 -14.48 -20.73
CA LEU A 580 -7.89 -14.91 -19.79
C LEU A 580 -7.73 -16.43 -19.81
N VAL A 581 -6.50 -16.89 -20.00
CA VAL A 581 -6.07 -18.29 -19.88
C VAL A 581 -5.14 -18.40 -18.68
N GLU A 582 -5.56 -19.16 -17.67
CA GLU A 582 -4.75 -19.45 -16.50
C GLU A 582 -4.06 -20.81 -16.65
N VAL A 583 -2.73 -20.81 -16.52
CA VAL A 583 -1.93 -22.02 -16.62
C VAL A 583 -1.48 -22.42 -15.22
N GLY A 584 -2.11 -23.46 -14.69
CA GLY A 584 -1.75 -24.06 -13.41
C GLY A 584 -0.45 -24.86 -13.51
N MET A 585 0.51 -24.58 -12.62
CA MET A 585 1.72 -25.38 -12.43
C MET A 585 1.95 -25.70 -10.96
N VAL A 586 2.42 -26.91 -10.69
CA VAL A 586 2.74 -27.35 -9.32
C VAL A 586 4.24 -27.16 -9.06
N TYR A 587 4.59 -26.31 -8.09
CA TYR A 587 5.98 -26.04 -7.72
C TYR A 587 6.33 -26.85 -6.48
N THR A 588 7.11 -27.90 -6.64
CA THR A 588 7.57 -28.72 -5.51
C THR A 588 8.80 -28.06 -4.85
N ILE A 589 8.64 -27.58 -3.62
CA ILE A 589 9.68 -26.88 -2.84
C ILE A 589 10.09 -27.65 -1.59
#